data_AF-A0A963XCS7-F1
#
_entry.id   AF-A0A963XCS7-F1
#
_cell.length_a   1.000
_cell.length_b   1.000
_cell.length_c   1.000
_cell.angle_alpha   90.00
_cell.angle_beta   90.00
_cell.angle_gamma   90.00
#
_symmetry.space_group_name_H-M   'P 1'
#
loop_
_entity.id
_entity.type
_entity.pdbx_description
1 polymer ?
#
loop_
_entity_poly.entity_id
_entity_poly.type
_entity_poly.pdbx_seq_one_letter_code
_entity_poly.pdbx_strand_id
1 'polypeptide(L)'
;MLAFWADVPLAAAQVVNPFGVAAQQFGNSLAQSATQFGNSANQALNTLGRSLNQPYTFTLPGPVQPYVTVNPGGYTPTGPTISPYNPNFVTTPQYRYPQSYAPQATRQARVPKFKIPRDKLEQARKSAMHWNALPPETVAAMNEDQRGLMDAAQNKAFDADLGEELFWDLDGNSGYVRVMSEDRFGSFLCKNFKHVITLEGQQREGEMTACQDVAGNWSQSF
;
A
#
# COMPACT_ATOMS: atom_id res chain seq x y z
N MET A 1 66.15 -66.47 18.00
CA MET A 1 64.81 -65.94 17.70
C MET A 1 64.95 -64.45 17.43
N LEU A 2 64.87 -64.04 16.16
CA LEU A 2 64.94 -62.65 15.72
C LEU A 2 63.56 -62.29 15.15
N ALA A 3 62.87 -61.36 15.78
CA ALA A 3 61.57 -60.87 15.32
C ALA A 3 61.78 -59.62 14.46
N PHE A 4 61.44 -59.74 13.18
CA PHE A 4 61.29 -58.64 12.24
C PHE A 4 59.93 -57.97 12.46
N TRP A 5 59.91 -56.66 12.70
CA TRP A 5 58.70 -55.84 12.62
C TRP A 5 58.78 -55.05 11.31
N ALA A 6 57.76 -55.22 10.46
CA ALA A 6 57.63 -54.53 9.19
C ALA A 6 56.78 -53.26 9.39
N ASP A 7 57.31 -52.12 8.94
CA ASP A 7 56.60 -50.84 8.89
C ASP A 7 55.48 -50.86 7.84
N VAL A 8 54.25 -50.59 8.28
CA VAL A 8 53.09 -50.40 7.40
C VAL A 8 52.88 -48.89 7.22
N PRO A 9 52.87 -48.35 5.99
CA PRO A 9 52.64 -46.92 5.78
C PRO A 9 51.18 -46.57 6.02
N LEU A 10 50.93 -45.60 6.91
CA LEU A 10 49.62 -44.97 7.10
C LEU A 10 49.27 -44.14 5.86
N ALA A 11 48.27 -44.58 5.10
CA ALA A 11 47.65 -43.77 4.05
C ALA A 11 46.72 -42.73 4.68
N ALA A 12 46.98 -41.45 4.40
CA ALA A 12 46.13 -40.34 4.83
C ALA A 12 44.80 -40.35 4.06
N ALA A 13 43.71 -40.67 4.75
CA ALA A 13 42.36 -40.55 4.21
C ALA A 13 41.97 -39.07 4.09
N GLN A 14 41.81 -38.58 2.85
CA GLN A 14 41.27 -37.26 2.60
C GLN A 14 39.77 -37.24 2.87
N VAL A 15 39.37 -36.55 3.93
CA VAL A 15 37.96 -36.30 4.27
C VAL A 15 37.42 -35.26 3.28
N VAL A 16 36.78 -35.73 2.22
CA VAL A 16 36.00 -34.88 1.31
C VAL A 16 34.73 -34.49 2.05
N ASN A 17 34.56 -33.19 2.34
CA ASN A 17 33.44 -32.67 3.11
C ASN A 17 32.23 -32.44 2.18
N PRO A 18 31.19 -33.30 2.19
CA PRO A 18 30.12 -33.29 1.17
C PRO A 18 29.20 -32.06 1.27
N PHE A 19 29.27 -31.31 2.38
CA PHE A 19 28.41 -30.15 2.63
C PHE A 19 28.77 -28.92 1.77
N GLY A 20 30.02 -28.80 1.29
CA GLY A 20 30.45 -27.65 0.49
C GLY A 20 29.79 -27.60 -0.90
N VAL A 21 29.57 -28.76 -1.51
CA VAL A 21 29.00 -28.85 -2.87
C VAL A 21 27.51 -28.51 -2.88
N ALA A 22 26.78 -28.93 -1.85
CA ALA A 22 25.34 -28.66 -1.72
C ALA A 22 25.04 -27.16 -1.52
N ALA A 23 25.84 -26.46 -0.71
CA ALA A 23 25.67 -25.02 -0.49
C ALA A 23 25.88 -24.19 -1.77
N GLN A 24 26.85 -24.59 -2.60
CA GLN A 24 27.16 -23.89 -3.85
C GLN A 24 26.07 -24.11 -4.92
N GLN A 25 25.47 -25.30 -4.98
CA GLN A 25 24.34 -25.59 -5.86
C GLN A 25 23.08 -24.80 -5.46
N PHE A 26 22.83 -24.64 -4.17
CA PHE A 26 21.71 -23.83 -3.66
C PHE A 26 21.88 -22.33 -3.94
N GLY A 27 23.09 -21.79 -3.80
CA GLY A 27 23.37 -20.39 -4.14
C GLY A 27 23.11 -20.08 -5.63
N ASN A 28 23.48 -21.01 -6.51
CA ASN A 28 23.28 -20.84 -7.96
C ASN A 28 21.80 -20.89 -8.36
N SER A 29 20.98 -21.73 -7.71
CA SER A 29 19.54 -21.81 -8.02
C SER A 29 18.76 -20.56 -7.59
N LEU A 30 19.14 -19.95 -6.46
CA LEU A 30 18.58 -18.68 -5.99
C LEU A 30 18.91 -17.52 -6.94
N ALA A 31 20.16 -17.42 -7.41
CA ALA A 31 20.58 -16.38 -8.34
C ALA A 31 19.85 -16.48 -9.70
N GLN A 32 19.64 -17.70 -10.20
CA GLN A 32 18.86 -17.94 -11.43
C GLN A 32 17.39 -17.56 -11.26
N SER A 33 16.79 -17.90 -10.11
CA SER A 33 15.39 -17.58 -9.81
C SER A 33 15.15 -16.07 -9.72
N ALA A 34 16.04 -15.33 -9.06
CA ALA A 34 15.95 -13.87 -8.96
C ALA A 34 16.05 -13.18 -10.34
N THR A 35 16.93 -13.69 -11.21
CA THR A 35 17.11 -13.17 -12.58
C THR A 35 15.87 -13.42 -13.44
N GLN A 36 15.25 -14.61 -13.35
CA GLN A 36 14.03 -14.93 -14.06
C GLN A 36 12.85 -14.04 -13.62
N PHE A 37 12.71 -13.81 -12.31
CA PHE A 37 11.67 -12.91 -11.80
C PHE A 37 11.84 -11.47 -12.31
N GLY A 38 13.07 -10.94 -12.28
CA GLY A 38 13.36 -9.60 -12.79
C GLY A 38 13.02 -9.43 -14.28
N ASN A 39 13.32 -10.44 -15.10
CA ASN A 39 12.99 -10.43 -16.53
C ASN A 39 11.48 -10.47 -16.78
N SER A 40 10.74 -11.32 -16.06
CA SER A 40 9.28 -11.41 -16.17
C SER A 40 8.57 -10.12 -15.74
N ALA A 41 9.04 -9.48 -14.67
CA ALA A 41 8.50 -8.21 -14.21
C ALA A 41 8.71 -7.08 -15.24
N ASN A 42 9.90 -7.01 -15.85
CA ASN A 42 10.19 -6.04 -16.91
C ASN A 42 9.35 -6.28 -18.17
N GLN A 43 9.09 -7.54 -18.54
CA GLN A 43 8.21 -7.85 -19.67
C GLN A 43 6.76 -7.46 -19.40
N ALA A 44 6.25 -7.70 -18.18
CA ALA A 44 4.90 -7.30 -17.78
C ALA A 44 4.74 -5.76 -17.81
N LEU A 45 5.72 -5.02 -17.27
CA LEU A 45 5.72 -3.55 -17.29
C LEU A 45 5.74 -2.98 -18.72
N ASN A 46 6.55 -3.55 -19.61
CA ASN A 46 6.59 -3.15 -21.03
C ASN A 46 5.28 -3.45 -21.76
N THR A 47 4.60 -4.54 -21.41
CA THR A 47 3.30 -4.91 -22.00
C THR A 47 2.19 -3.96 -21.53
N LEU A 48 2.15 -3.64 -20.23
CA LEU A 48 1.20 -2.67 -19.69
C LEU A 48 1.43 -1.26 -20.24
N GLY A 49 2.69 -0.83 -20.37
CA GLY A 49 3.04 0.45 -20.98
C GLY A 49 2.63 0.56 -22.46
N ARG A 50 2.62 -0.56 -23.20
CA ARG A 50 2.13 -0.60 -24.59
C ARG A 50 0.59 -0.58 -24.68
N SER A 51 -0.10 -1.18 -23.72
CA SER A 51 -1.58 -1.21 -23.69
C SER A 51 -2.19 0.19 -23.46
N LEU A 52 -1.52 1.03 -22.65
CA LEU A 52 -2.00 2.37 -22.32
C LEU A 52 -1.85 3.42 -23.45
N ASN A 53 -1.14 3.08 -24.54
CA ASN A 53 -0.98 3.96 -25.71
C ASN A 53 -1.94 3.62 -26.87
N GLN A 54 -2.91 2.73 -26.65
CA GLN A 54 -3.96 2.47 -27.63
C GLN A 54 -5.09 3.51 -27.44
N PRO A 55 -5.45 4.31 -28.46
CA PRO A 55 -6.58 5.22 -28.36
C PRO A 55 -7.87 4.41 -28.20
N TYR A 56 -8.52 4.53 -27.04
CA TYR A 56 -9.80 3.92 -26.75
C TYR A 56 -10.92 4.89 -27.14
N THR A 57 -11.64 4.59 -28.21
CA THR A 57 -12.84 5.34 -28.61
C THR A 57 -14.07 4.75 -27.95
N PHE A 58 -14.66 5.50 -27.02
CA PHE A 58 -15.95 5.17 -26.43
C PHE A 58 -17.06 5.82 -27.25
N THR A 59 -17.98 5.02 -27.80
CA THR A 59 -19.16 5.53 -28.53
C THR A 59 -20.33 5.57 -27.55
N LEU A 60 -20.72 6.77 -27.11
CA LEU A 60 -21.93 6.96 -26.31
C LEU A 60 -23.16 6.98 -27.24
N PRO A 61 -24.20 6.16 -26.97
CA PRO A 61 -25.46 6.26 -27.69
C PRO A 61 -26.30 7.43 -27.13
N GLY A 62 -26.38 8.53 -27.90
CA GLY A 62 -27.36 9.59 -27.68
C GLY A 62 -26.83 11.02 -27.88
N PRO A 63 -27.70 11.99 -28.22
CA PRO A 63 -27.31 13.39 -28.33
C PRO A 63 -26.98 13.96 -26.93
N VAL A 64 -25.71 14.29 -26.71
CA VAL A 64 -25.26 14.96 -25.49
C VAL A 64 -25.60 16.45 -25.61
N GLN A 65 -26.58 16.93 -24.85
CA GLN A 65 -26.85 18.36 -24.68
C GLN A 65 -25.80 18.95 -23.74
N PRO A 66 -24.98 19.92 -24.15
CA PRO A 66 -24.06 20.57 -23.23
C PRO A 66 -24.85 21.50 -22.30
N TYR A 67 -24.82 21.24 -20.99
CA TYR A 67 -25.21 22.25 -20.01
C TYR A 67 -23.94 22.93 -19.48
N VAL A 68 -23.93 24.25 -19.50
CA VAL A 68 -22.85 25.08 -18.95
C VAL A 68 -23.28 25.50 -17.54
N THR A 69 -22.62 24.95 -16.51
CA THR A 69 -22.77 25.46 -15.15
C THR A 69 -21.90 26.69 -15.00
N VAL A 70 -22.51 27.86 -14.91
CA VAL A 70 -21.80 29.12 -14.62
C VAL A 70 -21.66 29.22 -13.11
N ASN A 71 -20.44 29.07 -12.60
CA ASN A 71 -20.13 29.37 -11.19
C ASN A 71 -20.21 30.89 -10.98
N PRO A 72 -20.91 31.40 -9.94
CA PRO A 72 -20.95 32.80 -9.59
C PRO A 72 -19.67 33.19 -8.82
N GLY A 73 -18.52 33.09 -9.48
CA GLY A 73 -17.24 33.59 -8.99
C GLY A 73 -16.63 34.40 -10.10
N GLY A 74 -16.53 35.72 -9.89
CA GLY A 74 -16.20 36.71 -10.92
C GLY A 74 -14.95 36.37 -11.72
N TYR A 75 -15.15 35.99 -12.98
CA TYR A 75 -14.14 36.09 -14.02
C TYR A 75 -14.59 37.20 -14.96
N THR A 76 -13.80 38.27 -15.05
CA THR A 76 -13.89 39.27 -16.11
C THR A 76 -13.52 38.62 -17.44
N PRO A 77 -14.43 38.52 -18.41
CA PRO A 77 -14.06 38.03 -19.73
C PRO A 77 -13.43 39.19 -20.50
N THR A 78 -12.10 39.18 -20.64
CA THR A 78 -11.43 39.88 -21.74
C THR A 78 -11.71 39.11 -23.03
N GLY A 79 -12.93 39.28 -23.55
CA GLY A 79 -13.31 38.82 -24.88
C GLY A 79 -12.74 39.74 -25.96
N PRO A 80 -12.38 39.22 -27.15
CA PRO A 80 -11.97 40.06 -28.27
C PRO A 80 -13.14 40.92 -28.75
N THR A 81 -12.85 42.20 -28.98
CA THR A 81 -13.79 43.18 -29.53
C THR A 81 -14.30 42.70 -30.89
N ILE A 82 -15.60 42.42 -31.00
CA ILE A 82 -16.24 42.05 -32.26
C ILE A 82 -16.35 43.33 -33.09
N SER A 83 -15.55 43.42 -34.15
CA SER A 83 -15.61 44.50 -35.14
C SER A 83 -16.82 44.30 -36.06
N PRO A 84 -17.59 45.36 -36.40
CA PRO A 84 -18.76 45.22 -37.24
C PRO A 84 -18.40 44.94 -38.71
N TYR A 85 -18.76 43.73 -39.14
CA TYR A 85 -19.23 43.35 -40.48
C TYR A 85 -18.35 43.75 -41.68
N ASN A 86 -17.42 42.86 -42.05
CA ASN A 86 -16.89 42.76 -43.42
C ASN A 86 -17.37 41.44 -44.05
N PRO A 87 -18.24 41.46 -45.07
CA PRO A 87 -18.85 40.25 -45.64
C PRO A 87 -17.90 39.34 -46.44
N ASN A 88 -16.61 39.65 -46.55
CA ASN A 88 -15.65 38.88 -47.34
C ASN A 88 -14.65 38.02 -46.53
N PHE A 89 -14.85 37.86 -45.22
CA PHE A 89 -14.01 36.96 -44.43
C PHE A 89 -14.63 35.57 -44.32
N VAL A 90 -14.17 34.67 -45.20
CA VAL A 90 -14.31 33.21 -45.01
C VAL A 90 -13.42 32.83 -43.83
N THR A 91 -13.92 32.98 -42.61
CA THR A 91 -13.29 32.38 -41.43
C THR A 91 -13.75 30.95 -41.32
N THR A 92 -12.97 30.01 -41.87
CA THR A 92 -13.09 28.60 -41.50
C THR A 92 -12.94 28.48 -39.97
N PRO A 93 -13.95 27.98 -39.23
CA PRO A 93 -13.83 27.80 -37.80
C PRO A 93 -12.72 26.79 -37.52
N GLN A 94 -11.59 27.27 -37.01
CA GLN A 94 -10.54 26.42 -36.47
C GLN A 94 -11.06 25.86 -35.14
N TYR A 95 -11.72 24.71 -35.19
CA TYR A 95 -12.02 23.90 -34.01
C TYR A 95 -10.69 23.48 -33.38
N ARG A 96 -10.19 24.26 -32.41
CA ARG A 96 -9.15 23.79 -31.51
C ARG A 96 -9.79 22.73 -30.63
N TYR A 97 -9.51 21.46 -30.93
CA TYR A 97 -9.82 20.37 -30.02
C TYR A 97 -9.29 20.75 -28.62
N PRO A 98 -10.09 20.63 -27.56
CA PRO A 98 -9.59 20.84 -26.20
C PRO A 98 -8.40 19.92 -26.02
N GLN A 99 -7.27 20.53 -25.66
CA GLN A 99 -6.02 19.82 -25.38
C GLN A 99 -6.38 18.75 -24.35
N SER A 100 -6.35 17.49 -24.78
CA SER A 100 -6.64 16.35 -23.93
C SER A 100 -5.62 16.36 -22.81
N TYR A 101 -6.02 16.86 -21.64
CA TYR A 101 -5.25 16.73 -20.41
C TYR A 101 -5.12 15.23 -20.18
N ALA A 102 -3.98 14.66 -20.58
CA ALA A 102 -3.63 13.31 -20.20
C ALA A 102 -3.78 13.26 -18.68
N PRO A 103 -4.53 12.27 -18.12
CA PRO A 103 -4.66 12.14 -16.68
C PRO A 103 -3.25 12.10 -16.12
N GLN A 104 -2.86 13.16 -15.41
CA GLN A 104 -1.59 13.14 -14.72
C GLN A 104 -1.75 12.04 -13.68
N ALA A 105 -1.06 10.93 -13.90
CA ALA A 105 -0.87 9.91 -12.89
C ALA A 105 -0.17 10.61 -11.73
N THR A 106 -0.96 11.13 -10.79
CA THR A 106 -0.49 11.55 -9.49
C THR A 106 0.14 10.32 -8.90
N ARG A 107 1.47 10.27 -8.91
CA ARG A 107 2.22 9.25 -8.17
C ARG A 107 1.64 9.28 -6.78
N GLN A 108 0.92 8.22 -6.39
CA GLN A 108 0.48 8.06 -5.02
C GLN A 108 1.74 8.22 -4.18
N ALA A 109 1.81 9.30 -3.40
CA ALA A 109 2.92 9.53 -2.52
C ALA A 109 3.03 8.27 -1.66
N ARG A 110 4.23 7.69 -1.57
CA ARG A 110 4.43 6.51 -0.72
C ARG A 110 4.02 6.94 0.68
N VAL A 111 2.95 6.33 1.18
CA VAL A 111 2.50 6.56 2.55
C VAL A 111 3.68 6.22 3.47
N PRO A 112 4.09 7.13 4.35
CA PRO A 112 5.13 6.85 5.32
C PRO A 112 4.71 5.63 6.16
N LYS A 113 5.52 4.57 6.12
CA LYS A 113 5.33 3.43 7.01
C LYS A 113 6.04 3.73 8.32
N PHE A 114 5.28 3.99 9.38
CA PHE A 114 5.86 4.19 10.70
C PHE A 114 5.91 2.84 11.43
N LYS A 115 7.13 2.34 11.67
CA LYS A 115 7.34 1.18 12.52
C LYS A 115 7.40 1.66 13.97
N ILE A 116 6.41 1.28 14.78
CA ILE A 116 6.40 1.64 16.19
C ILE A 116 7.48 0.79 16.89
N PRO A 117 8.40 1.41 17.67
CA PRO A 117 9.36 0.68 18.48
C PRO A 117 8.66 -0.25 19.50
N ARG A 118 9.18 -1.47 19.69
CA ARG A 118 8.56 -2.52 20.52
C ARG A 118 8.34 -2.10 21.98
N ASP A 119 9.23 -1.28 22.52
CA ASP A 119 9.13 -0.69 23.86
C ASP A 119 7.91 0.22 24.03
N LYS A 120 7.60 1.03 23.01
CA LYS A 120 6.41 1.90 23.01
C LYS A 120 5.12 1.11 22.90
N LEU A 121 5.17 0.01 22.17
CA LEU A 121 4.08 -0.95 22.04
C LEU A 121 3.76 -1.65 23.38
N GLU A 122 4.77 -2.06 24.15
CA GLU A 122 4.57 -2.65 25.48
C GLU A 122 3.95 -1.66 26.49
N GLN A 123 4.31 -0.38 26.39
CA GLN A 123 3.66 0.65 27.20
C GLN A 123 2.19 0.80 26.83
N ALA A 124 1.88 0.86 25.53
CA ALA A 124 0.52 1.00 25.03
C ALA A 124 -0.36 -0.25 25.30
N ARG A 125 0.23 -1.45 25.41
CA ARG A 125 -0.46 -2.67 25.86
C ARG A 125 -1.06 -2.53 27.25
N LYS A 126 -0.43 -1.78 28.17
CA LYS A 126 -0.95 -1.60 29.55
C LYS A 126 -2.15 -0.67 29.64
N SER A 127 -2.37 0.15 28.62
CA SER A 127 -3.47 1.11 28.52
C SER A 127 -4.61 0.65 27.61
N ALA A 128 -4.56 -0.60 27.12
CA ALA A 128 -5.36 -1.04 25.98
C ALA A 128 -6.87 -1.04 26.26
N MET A 129 -7.55 -0.09 25.63
CA MET A 129 -8.98 -0.15 25.36
C MET A 129 -9.22 -1.29 24.35
N HIS A 130 -10.02 -2.29 24.70
CA HIS A 130 -10.25 -3.45 23.84
C HIS A 130 -11.30 -3.13 22.77
N TRP A 131 -10.86 -2.67 21.60
CA TRP A 131 -11.72 -2.31 20.48
C TRP A 131 -11.29 -3.16 19.30
N ASN A 132 -12.17 -4.01 18.80
CA ASN A 132 -11.80 -4.97 17.77
C ASN A 132 -12.60 -4.76 16.49
N ALA A 133 -11.92 -4.30 15.45
CA ALA A 133 -12.44 -4.26 14.09
C ALA A 133 -12.36 -5.63 13.39
N LEU A 134 -11.54 -6.54 13.93
CA LEU A 134 -11.23 -7.83 13.31
C LEU A 134 -12.31 -8.87 13.60
N PRO A 135 -12.51 -9.86 12.70
CA PRO A 135 -13.39 -10.98 12.96
C PRO A 135 -13.00 -11.75 14.24
N PRO A 136 -13.96 -12.27 15.04
CA PRO A 136 -13.65 -12.95 16.31
C PRO A 136 -12.66 -14.11 16.19
N GLU A 137 -12.74 -14.89 15.11
CA GLU A 137 -11.84 -16.01 14.81
C GLU A 137 -10.40 -15.55 14.54
N THR A 138 -10.23 -14.30 14.13
CA THR A 138 -8.93 -13.67 13.91
C THR A 138 -8.29 -13.28 15.23
N VAL A 139 -9.08 -12.67 16.12
CA VAL A 139 -8.64 -12.29 17.46
C VAL A 139 -8.29 -13.53 18.30
N ALA A 140 -9.08 -14.60 18.16
CA ALA A 140 -8.86 -15.86 18.85
C ALA A 140 -7.58 -16.58 18.38
N ALA A 141 -7.17 -16.38 17.12
CA ALA A 141 -5.93 -16.94 16.58
C ALA A 141 -4.66 -16.18 17.01
N MET A 142 -4.81 -14.95 17.51
CA MET A 142 -3.68 -14.14 17.99
C MET A 142 -3.26 -14.58 19.40
N ASN A 143 -1.96 -14.49 19.70
CA ASN A 143 -1.48 -14.60 21.08
C ASN A 143 -1.64 -13.26 21.84
N GLU A 144 -1.37 -13.25 23.15
CA GLU A 144 -1.53 -12.05 23.97
C GLU A 144 -0.64 -10.89 23.54
N ASP A 145 0.61 -11.17 23.17
CA ASP A 145 1.55 -10.14 22.73
C ASP A 145 1.11 -9.51 21.40
N GLN A 146 0.65 -10.30 20.45
CA GLN A 146 0.09 -9.84 19.17
C GLN A 146 -1.14 -8.97 19.37
N ARG A 147 -2.06 -9.35 20.28
CA ARG A 147 -3.21 -8.51 20.64
C ARG A 147 -2.76 -7.19 21.25
N GLY A 148 -1.81 -7.22 22.18
CA GLY A 148 -1.24 -6.01 22.76
C GLY A 148 -0.58 -5.08 21.73
N LEU A 149 0.10 -5.65 20.73
CA LEU A 149 0.68 -4.89 19.61
C LEU A 149 -0.40 -4.24 18.74
N MET A 150 -1.47 -4.96 18.46
CA MET A 150 -2.59 -4.47 17.66
C MET A 150 -3.34 -3.35 18.38
N ASP A 151 -3.67 -3.53 19.66
CA ASP A 151 -4.34 -2.53 20.49
C ASP A 151 -3.50 -1.25 20.59
N ALA A 152 -2.17 -1.39 20.70
CA ALA A 152 -1.24 -0.28 20.72
C ALA A 152 -1.15 0.47 19.38
N ALA A 153 -1.13 -0.26 18.25
CA ALA A 153 -1.17 0.35 16.93
C ALA A 153 -2.49 1.11 16.73
N GLN A 154 -3.61 0.55 17.17
CA GLN A 154 -4.91 1.20 17.13
C GLN A 154 -4.97 2.45 18.01
N ASN A 155 -4.51 2.36 19.26
CA ASN A 155 -4.48 3.52 20.16
C ASN A 155 -3.67 4.67 19.56
N LYS A 156 -2.55 4.33 18.91
CA LYS A 156 -1.72 5.33 18.23
C LYS A 156 -2.38 5.88 16.96
N ALA A 157 -3.28 5.12 16.33
CA ALA A 157 -4.00 5.54 15.12
C ALA A 157 -5.01 6.66 15.40
N PHE A 158 -5.52 6.79 16.62
CA PHE A 158 -6.40 7.91 16.99
C PHE A 158 -5.74 9.28 16.81
N ASP A 159 -4.44 9.35 17.09
CA ASP A 159 -3.63 10.56 16.93
C ASP A 159 -2.96 10.68 15.55
N ALA A 160 -3.11 9.67 14.69
CA ALA A 160 -2.45 9.61 13.40
C ALA A 160 -3.18 10.43 12.33
N ASP A 161 -2.42 10.91 11.35
CA ASP A 161 -2.94 11.66 10.21
C ASP A 161 -3.70 10.75 9.22
N LEU A 162 -4.55 11.36 8.38
CA LEU A 162 -5.27 10.63 7.35
C LEU A 162 -4.30 9.90 6.41
N GLY A 163 -4.52 8.60 6.22
CA GLY A 163 -3.72 7.73 5.38
C GLY A 163 -2.47 7.17 6.06
N GLU A 164 -2.10 7.60 7.27
CA GLU A 164 -0.94 7.06 7.98
C GLU A 164 -1.12 5.58 8.33
N GLU A 165 -0.06 4.79 8.16
CA GLU A 165 -0.04 3.35 8.47
C GLU A 165 0.83 3.07 9.70
N LEU A 166 0.22 2.47 10.71
CA LEU A 166 0.89 2.04 11.92
C LEU A 166 1.08 0.53 11.89
N PHE A 167 2.32 0.09 11.74
CA PHE A 167 2.67 -1.30 11.48
C PHE A 167 3.30 -1.98 12.70
N TRP A 168 2.98 -3.26 12.90
CA TRP A 168 3.61 -4.15 13.87
C TRP A 168 3.98 -5.50 13.22
N ASP A 169 4.99 -6.16 13.79
CA ASP A 169 5.49 -7.46 13.35
C ASP A 169 6.04 -8.23 14.55
N LEU A 170 5.61 -9.49 14.69
CA LEU A 170 6.01 -10.39 15.76
C LEU A 170 5.89 -11.85 15.32
N ASP A 171 6.97 -12.61 15.44
CA ASP A 171 7.03 -14.05 15.22
C ASP A 171 6.47 -14.49 13.85
N GLY A 172 6.82 -13.75 12.79
CA GLY A 172 6.37 -14.02 11.42
C GLY A 172 4.92 -13.62 11.13
N ASN A 173 4.21 -13.10 12.11
CA ASN A 173 2.89 -12.49 11.96
C ASN A 173 3.04 -10.97 11.95
N SER A 174 2.18 -10.28 11.21
CA SER A 174 2.26 -8.83 11.09
C SER A 174 0.89 -8.20 10.96
N GLY A 175 0.80 -6.90 11.15
CA GLY A 175 -0.42 -6.16 10.88
C GLY A 175 -0.19 -4.67 10.82
N TYR A 176 -1.20 -3.97 10.34
CA TYR A 176 -1.25 -2.52 10.40
C TYR A 176 -2.67 -2.00 10.66
N VAL A 177 -2.72 -0.79 11.20
CA VAL A 177 -3.92 0.03 11.30
C VAL A 177 -3.69 1.28 10.44
N ARG A 178 -4.67 1.62 9.62
CA ARG A 178 -4.64 2.81 8.75
C ARG A 178 -5.87 3.67 8.97
N VAL A 179 -5.68 4.98 9.07
CA VAL A 179 -6.79 5.96 9.06
C VAL A 179 -7.27 6.14 7.62
N MET A 180 -8.52 5.76 7.35
CA MET A 180 -9.12 5.73 6.01
C MET A 180 -9.91 7.00 5.68
N SER A 181 -10.63 7.55 6.66
CA SER A 181 -11.31 8.84 6.56
C SER A 181 -11.36 9.52 7.92
N GLU A 182 -11.54 10.83 7.89
CA GLU A 182 -11.79 11.68 9.05
C GLU A 182 -12.94 12.62 8.69
N ASP A 183 -14.04 12.52 9.45
CA ASP A 183 -15.30 13.18 9.16
C ASP A 183 -15.84 13.83 10.44
N ARG A 184 -16.45 15.01 10.34
CA ARG A 184 -17.10 15.67 11.50
C ARG A 184 -18.61 15.50 11.43
N PHE A 185 -19.19 14.95 12.49
CA PHE A 185 -20.63 14.77 12.65
C PHE A 185 -21.13 15.60 13.84
N GLY A 186 -21.63 16.79 13.55
CA GLY A 186 -22.00 17.76 14.58
C GLY A 186 -20.76 18.17 15.40
N SER A 187 -20.75 17.81 16.69
CA SER A 187 -19.64 18.09 17.61
C SER A 187 -18.62 16.95 17.70
N PHE A 188 -18.84 15.83 17.02
CA PHE A 188 -17.97 14.66 17.06
C PHE A 188 -16.97 14.66 15.91
N LEU A 189 -15.73 14.26 16.20
CA LEU A 189 -14.73 13.93 15.19
C LEU A 189 -14.69 12.42 15.02
N CYS A 190 -15.17 11.91 13.90
CA CYS A 190 -15.18 10.48 13.61
C CYS A 190 -14.06 10.11 12.64
N LYS A 191 -13.35 9.03 12.95
CA LYS A 191 -12.31 8.43 12.11
C LYS A 191 -12.73 7.01 11.74
N ASN A 192 -12.52 6.65 10.48
CA ASN A 192 -12.65 5.30 9.99
C ASN A 192 -11.27 4.66 9.91
N PHE A 193 -11.14 3.45 10.43
CA PHE A 193 -9.90 2.71 10.51
C PHE A 193 -10.02 1.41 9.72
N LYS A 194 -8.97 1.08 8.97
CA LYS A 194 -8.80 -0.23 8.35
C LYS A 194 -7.69 -0.99 9.06
N HIS A 195 -8.04 -2.19 9.49
CA HIS A 195 -7.18 -3.14 10.17
C HIS A 195 -6.84 -4.23 9.16
N VAL A 196 -5.56 -4.50 8.96
CA VAL A 196 -5.11 -5.59 8.11
C VAL A 196 -4.04 -6.35 8.85
N ILE A 197 -4.25 -7.65 9.02
CA ILE A 197 -3.27 -8.52 9.65
C ILE A 197 -2.95 -9.71 8.77
N THR A 198 -1.75 -10.24 8.93
CA THR A 198 -1.29 -11.47 8.31
C THR A 198 -0.94 -12.44 9.42
N LEU A 199 -1.74 -13.50 9.55
CA LEU A 199 -1.52 -14.60 10.49
C LEU A 199 -1.26 -15.87 9.68
N GLU A 200 -0.14 -16.55 9.94
CA GLU A 200 0.20 -17.82 9.28
C GLU A 200 0.19 -17.70 7.73
N GLY A 201 0.57 -16.54 7.20
CA GLY A 201 0.54 -16.24 5.76
C GLY A 201 -0.84 -15.92 5.19
N GLN A 202 -1.90 -15.95 5.99
CA GLN A 202 -3.24 -15.53 5.57
C GLN A 202 -3.52 -14.08 5.98
N GLN A 203 -3.90 -13.27 4.99
CA GLN A 203 -4.34 -11.90 5.22
C GLN A 203 -5.80 -11.88 5.68
N ARG A 204 -6.09 -11.11 6.73
CA ARG A 204 -7.42 -10.86 7.27
C ARG A 204 -7.60 -9.38 7.49
N GLU A 205 -8.82 -8.88 7.29
CA GLU A 205 -9.11 -7.45 7.40
C GLU A 205 -10.36 -7.18 8.23
N GLY A 206 -10.43 -5.98 8.76
CA GLY A 206 -11.54 -5.46 9.54
C GLY A 206 -11.59 -3.94 9.43
N GLU A 207 -12.78 -3.37 9.56
CA GLU A 207 -12.97 -1.92 9.53
C GLU A 207 -13.75 -1.50 10.77
N MET A 208 -13.47 -0.30 11.28
CA MET A 208 -14.21 0.26 12.40
C MET A 208 -14.28 1.79 12.31
N THR A 209 -15.29 2.34 12.96
CA THR A 209 -15.45 3.78 13.14
C THR A 209 -15.31 4.12 14.62
N ALA A 210 -14.53 5.14 14.95
CA ALA A 210 -14.50 5.72 16.29
C ALA A 210 -14.81 7.20 16.21
N CYS A 211 -15.53 7.72 17.20
CA CYS A 211 -15.86 9.12 17.31
C CYS A 211 -15.32 9.71 18.61
N GLN A 212 -14.69 10.87 18.50
CA GLN A 212 -14.21 11.67 19.62
C GLN A 212 -15.26 12.71 20.00
N ASP A 213 -15.64 12.76 21.27
CA ASP A 213 -16.51 13.81 21.81
C ASP A 213 -15.76 15.14 22.03
N VAL A 214 -16.49 16.18 22.45
CA VAL A 214 -15.91 17.50 22.76
C VAL A 214 -14.98 17.52 23.96
N ALA A 215 -15.04 16.49 24.82
CA ALA A 215 -14.15 16.32 25.96
C ALA A 215 -12.87 15.54 25.57
N GLY A 216 -12.76 15.08 24.32
CA GLY A 216 -11.64 14.34 23.81
C GLY A 216 -11.72 12.83 24.01
N ASN A 217 -12.85 12.30 24.52
CA ASN A 217 -13.02 10.86 24.73
C ASN A 217 -13.43 10.17 23.43
N TRP A 218 -12.77 9.06 23.13
CA TRP A 218 -13.11 8.21 21.99
C TRP A 218 -14.15 7.17 22.39
N SER A 219 -15.17 6.97 21.54
CA SER A 219 -16.11 5.84 21.62
C SER A 219 -16.30 5.15 20.27
N GLN A 220 -16.58 3.84 20.28
CA GLN A 220 -16.82 3.07 19.07
C GLN A 220 -18.20 3.44 18.51
N SER A 221 -18.26 3.78 17.23
CA SER A 221 -19.54 3.94 16.53
C SER A 221 -19.88 2.63 15.83
N PHE A 222 -21.11 2.17 16.03
CA PHE A 222 -21.69 1.02 15.33
C PHE A 222 -22.54 1.47 14.15
#